data_AF-A0A4R6Z2G3-F1
#
_entry.id   AF-A0A4R6Z2G3-F1
#
_cell.length_a   1.000
_cell.length_b   1.000
_cell.length_c   1.000
_cell.angle_alpha   90.00
_cell.angle_beta   90.00
_cell.angle_gamma   90.00
#
_symmetry.space_group_name_H-M   'P 1'
#
loop_
_entity.id
_entity.type
_entity.pdbx_description
1 polymer ?
#
loop_
_entity_poly.entity_id
_entity_poly.type
_entity_poly.pdbx_seq_one_letter_code
_entity_poly.pdbx_strand_id
1 'polypeptide(L)'
;MAAFPTTRWSLIRASQQPPRDAAAAWSALVQDYRPAIVAYFRRGTLAREAEDLAQEFLLASMQDGWWARADSEFGSFRRFLLALLKRFLANRSSAAQHRLEQTGDIDDLRISADSPEAEFDLQFALCLTRSAFDALQQRYAAEGKTELFQNLQAWLGEPPAHGELAALAARLAVAPNTLAVQLKRLRQRFRQAIEAALAELCEDRTQRDADLTALRQALAGRR
;
A
#
# COMPACT_ATOMS: atom_id res chain seq x y z
N MET A 1 19.52 -6.87 -19.73
CA MET A 1 19.18 -6.27 -18.43
C MET A 1 17.66 -6.33 -18.31
N ALA A 2 17.13 -7.21 -17.47
CA ALA A 2 15.69 -7.30 -17.24
C ALA A 2 15.26 -6.04 -16.49
N ALA A 3 14.36 -5.26 -17.08
CA ALA A 3 13.74 -4.15 -16.38
C ALA A 3 12.91 -4.74 -15.23
N PHE A 4 13.27 -4.41 -13.99
CA PHE A 4 12.44 -4.75 -12.84
C PHE A 4 11.06 -4.11 -13.04
N PRO A 5 9.94 -4.85 -12.87
CA PRO A 5 8.63 -4.26 -13.03
C PRO A 5 8.44 -3.19 -11.96
N THR A 6 8.55 -1.93 -12.35
CA THR A 6 8.45 -0.77 -11.47
C THR A 6 7.02 -0.45 -11.09
N THR A 7 6.03 -1.24 -11.56
CA THR A 7 4.62 -0.95 -11.31
C THR A 7 3.83 -2.13 -10.77
N ARG A 8 2.90 -1.86 -9.85
CA ARG A 8 2.12 -2.92 -9.15
C ARG A 8 1.23 -3.73 -10.10
N TRP A 9 0.59 -3.12 -11.10
CA TRP A 9 -0.10 -3.84 -12.17
C TRP A 9 0.84 -4.62 -13.09
N SER A 10 2.06 -4.13 -13.36
CA SER A 10 3.01 -4.93 -14.14
C SER A 10 3.54 -6.12 -13.35
N LEU A 11 3.64 -6.03 -12.01
CA LEU A 11 3.88 -7.19 -11.14
C LEU A 11 2.67 -8.14 -11.11
N ILE A 12 1.44 -7.64 -10.98
CA ILE A 12 0.22 -8.46 -11.03
C ILE A 12 0.05 -9.15 -12.40
N ARG A 13 0.46 -8.49 -13.49
CA ARG A 13 0.50 -9.10 -14.83
C ARG A 13 1.69 -10.03 -15.02
N ALA A 14 2.86 -9.70 -14.49
CA ALA A 14 4.05 -10.56 -14.56
C ALA A 14 3.89 -11.84 -13.73
N SER A 15 3.14 -11.81 -12.63
CA SER A 15 2.75 -13.01 -11.89
C SER A 15 1.85 -13.96 -12.71
N GLN A 16 1.37 -13.53 -13.88
CA GLN A 16 0.56 -14.32 -14.83
C GLN A 16 1.36 -14.81 -16.05
N GLN A 17 2.64 -14.41 -16.18
CA GLN A 17 3.51 -14.74 -17.32
C GLN A 17 4.30 -16.06 -17.05
N PRO A 18 5.11 -16.57 -17.99
CA PRO A 18 5.82 -17.84 -17.84
C PRO A 18 6.61 -17.98 -16.52
N PRO A 19 6.88 -19.22 -16.05
CA PRO A 19 7.26 -19.50 -14.66
C PRO A 19 8.54 -18.82 -14.15
N ARG A 20 9.39 -18.28 -15.04
CA ARG A 20 10.61 -17.55 -14.63
C ARG A 20 10.31 -16.21 -13.98
N ASP A 21 9.34 -15.46 -14.49
CA ASP A 21 9.05 -14.10 -14.00
C ASP A 21 7.90 -14.10 -12.98
N ALA A 22 7.03 -15.12 -13.05
CA ALA A 22 5.83 -15.18 -12.20
C ALA A 22 6.13 -15.39 -10.71
N ALA A 23 7.07 -16.27 -10.37
CA ALA A 23 7.41 -16.55 -8.97
C ALA A 23 8.02 -15.33 -8.27
N ALA A 24 8.91 -14.60 -8.97
CA ALA A 24 9.54 -13.40 -8.45
C ALA A 24 8.53 -12.26 -8.28
N ALA A 25 7.67 -12.06 -9.28
CA ALA A 25 6.60 -11.06 -9.22
C ALA A 25 5.59 -11.36 -8.10
N TRP A 26 5.20 -12.63 -7.93
CA TRP A 26 4.33 -13.06 -6.83
C TRP A 26 4.97 -12.82 -5.46
N SER A 27 6.23 -13.21 -5.28
CA SER A 27 6.96 -12.98 -4.03
C SER A 27 7.00 -11.49 -3.66
N ALA A 28 7.22 -10.60 -4.63
CA ALA A 28 7.22 -9.16 -4.40
C ALA A 28 5.84 -8.66 -3.95
N LEU A 29 4.75 -9.07 -4.62
CA LEU A 29 3.39 -8.68 -4.25
C LEU A 29 3.01 -9.19 -2.85
N VAL A 30 3.38 -10.43 -2.52
CA VAL A 30 3.15 -10.99 -1.19
C VAL A 30 3.88 -10.19 -0.12
N GLN A 31 5.15 -9.86 -0.34
CA GLN A 31 5.92 -9.05 0.61
C GLN A 31 5.28 -7.68 0.85
N ASP A 32 4.72 -7.07 -0.19
CA ASP A 32 4.09 -5.76 -0.10
C ASP A 32 2.73 -5.79 0.62
N TYR A 33 1.89 -6.79 0.34
CA TYR A 33 0.49 -6.79 0.80
C TYR A 33 0.21 -7.69 2.02
N ARG A 34 1.10 -8.62 2.36
CA ARG A 34 0.96 -9.50 3.54
C ARG A 34 0.69 -8.72 4.83
N PRO A 35 1.35 -7.58 5.13
CA PRO A 35 1.05 -6.82 6.35
C PRO A 35 -0.41 -6.35 6.42
N ALA A 36 -0.97 -5.87 5.31
CA ALA A 36 -2.37 -5.44 5.24
C ALA A 36 -3.34 -6.62 5.38
N ILE A 37 -3.03 -7.75 4.74
CA ILE A 37 -3.83 -8.99 4.83
C ILE A 37 -3.86 -9.54 6.26
N VAL A 38 -2.70 -9.66 6.90
CA VAL A 38 -2.59 -10.14 8.29
C VAL A 38 -3.35 -9.22 9.24
N ALA A 39 -3.23 -7.90 9.06
CA ALA A 39 -3.89 -6.95 9.94
C ALA A 39 -5.42 -6.97 9.81
N TYR A 40 -5.94 -7.18 8.59
CA TYR A 40 -7.37 -7.45 8.37
C TYR A 40 -7.82 -8.67 9.18
N PHE A 41 -7.15 -9.82 9.03
CA PHE A 41 -7.54 -11.03 9.76
C PHE A 41 -7.35 -10.90 11.27
N ARG A 42 -6.30 -10.23 11.74
CA ARG A 42 -6.03 -10.02 13.17
C ARG A 42 -7.14 -9.23 13.86
N ARG A 43 -7.84 -8.36 13.13
CA ARG A 43 -9.00 -7.61 13.65
C ARG A 43 -10.29 -8.39 13.54
N GLY A 44 -10.46 -9.21 12.50
CA GLY A 44 -11.67 -10.02 12.29
C GLY A 44 -11.70 -11.35 13.07
N THR A 45 -10.57 -11.82 13.59
CA THR A 45 -10.40 -13.14 14.21
C THR A 45 -9.41 -13.09 15.38
N LEU A 46 -9.16 -14.23 16.04
CA LEU A 46 -8.13 -14.31 17.08
C LEU A 46 -6.73 -14.06 16.50
N ALA A 47 -5.93 -13.24 17.18
CA ALA A 47 -4.62 -12.81 16.69
C ALA A 47 -3.65 -13.97 16.36
N ARG A 48 -3.82 -15.14 16.98
CA ARG A 48 -3.01 -16.35 16.71
C ARG A 48 -3.36 -17.02 15.38
N GLU A 49 -4.61 -16.88 14.91
CA GLU A 49 -5.09 -17.50 13.67
C GLU A 49 -4.86 -16.60 12.45
N ALA A 50 -4.61 -15.31 12.67
CA ALA A 50 -4.46 -14.32 11.60
C ALA A 50 -3.32 -14.62 10.63
N GLU A 51 -2.19 -15.16 11.12
CA GLU A 51 -1.04 -15.51 10.28
C GLU A 51 -1.32 -16.75 9.43
N ASP A 52 -1.97 -17.76 10.01
CA ASP A 52 -2.37 -18.98 9.31
C ASP A 52 -3.43 -18.67 8.24
N LEU A 53 -4.41 -17.83 8.58
CA LEU A 53 -5.42 -17.36 7.64
C LEU A 53 -4.82 -16.54 6.49
N ALA A 54 -3.85 -15.67 6.79
CA ALA A 54 -3.12 -14.94 5.75
C ALA A 54 -2.35 -15.89 4.84
N GLN A 55 -1.66 -16.88 5.41
CA GLN A 55 -0.92 -17.89 4.64
C GLN A 55 -1.84 -18.68 3.71
N GLU A 56 -2.98 -19.15 4.22
CA GLU A 56 -3.95 -19.92 3.45
C GLU A 56 -4.61 -19.06 2.36
N PHE A 57 -4.99 -17.83 2.67
CA PHE A 57 -5.50 -16.88 1.69
C PHE A 57 -4.52 -16.65 0.54
N LEU A 58 -3.24 -16.45 0.85
CA LEU A 58 -2.19 -16.23 -0.14
C LEU A 58 -1.93 -17.46 -0.99
N LEU A 59 -1.90 -18.66 -0.39
CA LEU A 59 -1.74 -19.92 -1.12
C LEU A 59 -2.91 -20.17 -2.07
N ALA A 60 -4.15 -20.00 -1.61
CA ALA A 60 -5.33 -20.13 -2.46
C ALA A 60 -5.36 -19.07 -3.58
N SER A 61 -5.00 -17.82 -3.25
CA SER A 61 -4.88 -16.73 -4.24
C SER A 61 -3.88 -17.05 -5.35
N MET A 62 -2.77 -17.71 -5.00
CA MET A 62 -1.74 -18.13 -5.95
C MET A 62 -2.21 -19.29 -6.84
N GLN A 63 -2.82 -20.32 -6.23
CA GLN A 63 -3.27 -21.52 -6.94
C GLN A 63 -4.40 -21.24 -7.93
N ASP A 64 -5.37 -20.43 -7.51
CA ASP A 64 -6.58 -20.13 -8.28
C ASP A 64 -6.47 -18.84 -9.11
N GLY A 65 -5.32 -18.15 -9.04
CA GLY A 65 -5.06 -16.91 -9.74
C GLY A 65 -6.06 -15.79 -9.42
N TRP A 66 -6.50 -15.66 -8.16
CA TRP A 66 -7.54 -14.69 -7.81
C TRP A 66 -7.16 -13.26 -8.20
N TRP A 67 -5.91 -12.87 -7.96
CA TRP A 67 -5.44 -11.51 -8.26
C TRP A 67 -5.35 -11.22 -9.76
N ALA A 68 -5.36 -12.25 -10.61
CA ALA A 68 -5.42 -12.09 -12.06
C ALA A 68 -6.79 -11.63 -12.56
N ARG A 69 -7.84 -11.80 -11.73
CA ARG A 69 -9.20 -11.32 -12.02
C ARG A 69 -9.41 -9.86 -11.63
N ALA A 70 -8.42 -9.25 -10.98
CA ALA A 70 -8.46 -7.83 -10.72
C ALA A 70 -8.43 -7.11 -12.08
N ASP A 71 -9.35 -6.19 -12.29
CA ASP A 71 -9.42 -5.37 -13.49
C ASP A 71 -9.22 -3.89 -13.11
N SER A 72 -8.22 -3.27 -13.72
CA SER A 72 -7.86 -1.86 -13.51
C SER A 72 -8.91 -0.88 -14.01
N GLU A 73 -9.79 -1.32 -14.94
CA GLU A 73 -10.88 -0.53 -15.52
C GLU A 73 -12.11 -0.48 -14.61
N PHE A 74 -12.37 -1.55 -13.83
CA PHE A 74 -13.60 -1.68 -13.01
C PHE A 74 -13.40 -1.41 -11.52
N GLY A 75 -12.17 -1.18 -11.05
CA GLY A 75 -11.93 -0.80 -9.67
C GLY A 75 -10.46 -0.76 -9.27
N SER A 76 -10.18 -0.25 -8.07
CA SER A 76 -8.81 -0.29 -7.55
C SER A 76 -8.45 -1.64 -6.97
N PHE A 77 -7.19 -2.05 -7.12
CA PHE A 77 -6.69 -3.28 -6.50
C PHE A 77 -6.92 -3.31 -4.98
N ARG A 78 -6.90 -2.14 -4.30
CA ARG A 78 -7.25 -2.01 -2.87
C ARG A 78 -8.68 -2.52 -2.60
N ARG A 79 -9.67 -2.01 -3.34
CA ARG A 79 -11.07 -2.39 -3.18
C ARG A 79 -11.29 -3.86 -3.54
N PHE A 80 -10.64 -4.32 -4.61
CA PHE A 80 -10.66 -5.71 -5.04
C PHE A 80 -10.12 -6.65 -3.95
N LEU A 81 -8.92 -6.37 -3.41
CA LEU A 81 -8.30 -7.17 -2.37
C LEU A 81 -9.15 -7.19 -1.10
N LEU A 82 -9.69 -6.05 -0.70
CA LEU A 82 -10.59 -5.97 0.46
C LEU A 82 -11.87 -6.80 0.26
N ALA A 83 -12.46 -6.77 -0.93
CA ALA A 83 -13.62 -7.60 -1.27
C ALA A 83 -13.29 -9.10 -1.25
N LEU A 84 -12.10 -9.49 -1.75
CA LEU A 84 -11.63 -10.87 -1.67
C LEU A 84 -11.43 -11.34 -0.23
N LEU A 85 -10.84 -10.51 0.63
CA LEU A 85 -10.63 -10.83 2.04
C LEU A 85 -11.96 -11.06 2.78
N LYS A 86 -12.94 -10.18 2.55
CA LYS A 86 -14.31 -10.32 3.08
C LYS A 86 -14.95 -11.63 2.64
N ARG A 87 -14.89 -11.94 1.34
CA ARG A 87 -15.45 -13.16 0.79
C ARG A 87 -14.76 -14.42 1.31
N PHE A 88 -13.43 -14.39 1.45
CA PHE A 88 -12.67 -15.50 2.01
C PHE A 88 -13.09 -15.79 3.46
N LEU A 89 -13.20 -14.74 4.28
CA LEU A 89 -13.63 -14.89 5.67
C LEU A 89 -15.09 -15.37 5.76
N ALA A 90 -15.99 -14.78 4.97
CA ALA A 90 -17.40 -15.16 4.92
C ALA A 90 -17.59 -16.62 4.48
N ASN A 91 -16.87 -17.08 3.44
CA ASN A 91 -16.89 -18.47 3.02
C ASN A 91 -16.41 -19.42 4.13
N ARG A 92 -15.47 -18.98 4.97
CA ARG A 92 -14.93 -19.79 6.06
C ARG A 92 -15.87 -19.86 7.26
N SER A 93 -16.46 -18.73 7.66
CA SER A 93 -17.53 -18.70 8.67
C SER A 93 -18.72 -19.51 8.18
N SER A 94 -19.12 -19.35 6.91
CA SER A 94 -20.18 -20.14 6.29
C SER A 94 -19.80 -21.61 6.12
N ALA A 95 -18.54 -22.02 5.93
CA ALA A 95 -18.17 -23.44 5.93
C ALA A 95 -18.29 -24.08 7.33
N ALA A 96 -18.03 -23.31 8.40
CA ALA A 96 -18.34 -23.70 9.78
C ALA A 96 -19.86 -23.68 10.06
N GLN A 97 -20.57 -22.72 9.46
CA GLN A 97 -22.02 -22.58 9.56
C GLN A 97 -22.79 -23.55 8.64
N HIS A 98 -22.25 -24.05 7.53
CA HIS A 98 -22.91 -24.88 6.51
C HIS A 98 -23.13 -26.34 6.95
N ARG A 99 -23.06 -26.60 8.26
CA ARG A 99 -23.94 -27.58 8.93
C ARG A 99 -25.38 -27.06 9.14
N LEU A 100 -25.66 -25.81 8.79
CA LEU A 100 -26.90 -25.06 8.92
C LEU A 100 -26.90 -23.90 7.89
N GLU A 101 -27.31 -24.27 6.68
CA GLU A 101 -28.12 -23.49 5.73
C GLU A 101 -27.62 -22.17 5.12
N GLN A 102 -28.07 -22.01 3.87
CA GLN A 102 -27.72 -21.00 2.89
C GLN A 102 -28.54 -19.72 3.08
N THR A 103 -27.95 -18.56 2.75
CA THR A 103 -28.44 -17.52 1.80
C THR A 103 -27.87 -16.14 2.20
N GLY A 104 -27.63 -15.30 1.18
CA GLY A 104 -26.76 -14.13 1.26
C GLY A 104 -27.40 -12.82 1.72
N ASP A 105 -26.57 -11.81 1.94
CA ASP A 105 -26.66 -10.48 1.32
C ASP A 105 -25.34 -9.76 1.61
N ILE A 106 -24.75 -9.07 0.62
CA ILE A 106 -23.53 -8.26 0.80
C ILE A 106 -23.98 -6.81 0.78
N ASP A 107 -24.51 -6.33 1.89
CA ASP A 107 -24.66 -4.89 2.08
C ASP A 107 -24.35 -4.47 3.52
N ASP A 108 -23.83 -3.25 3.60
CA ASP A 108 -23.62 -2.44 4.79
C ASP A 108 -22.39 -2.73 5.67
N LEU A 109 -21.23 -2.23 5.24
CA LEU A 109 -20.02 -2.13 6.08
C LEU A 109 -19.76 -0.68 6.47
N ARG A 110 -20.41 -0.29 7.57
CA ARG A 110 -20.17 0.96 8.28
C ARG A 110 -18.70 1.03 8.74
N ILE A 111 -18.01 2.06 8.26
CA ILE A 111 -16.63 2.41 8.62
C ILE A 111 -16.65 2.89 10.08
N SER A 112 -16.35 2.00 11.01
CA SER A 112 -15.88 2.37 12.35
C SER A 112 -14.35 2.43 12.33
N ALA A 113 -13.75 3.35 13.07
CA ALA A 113 -12.29 3.46 13.21
C ALA A 113 -11.64 2.20 13.83
N ASP A 114 -12.44 1.29 14.39
CA ASP A 114 -12.01 0.02 14.99
C ASP A 114 -12.33 -1.23 14.13
N SER A 115 -12.74 -1.07 12.86
CA SER A 115 -13.10 -2.22 12.01
C SER A 115 -11.90 -2.87 11.31
N PRO A 116 -11.98 -4.17 10.93
CA PRO A 116 -10.96 -4.84 10.13
C PRO A 116 -10.61 -4.11 8.81
N GLU A 117 -11.60 -3.47 8.20
CA GLU A 117 -11.44 -2.63 7.00
C GLU A 117 -10.57 -1.41 7.29
N ALA A 118 -10.77 -0.73 8.41
CA ALA A 118 -10.00 0.45 8.78
C ALA A 118 -8.51 0.10 9.02
N GLU A 119 -8.24 -1.03 9.69
CA GLU A 119 -6.87 -1.52 9.88
C GLU A 119 -6.23 -1.99 8.56
N PHE A 120 -7.00 -2.64 7.68
CA PHE A 120 -6.54 -2.98 6.33
C PHE A 120 -6.14 -1.71 5.56
N ASP A 121 -7.01 -0.70 5.51
CA ASP A 121 -6.75 0.54 4.78
C ASP A 121 -5.55 1.30 5.34
N LEU A 122 -5.38 1.30 6.67
CA LEU A 122 -4.20 1.86 7.32
C LEU A 122 -2.92 1.14 6.91
N GLN A 123 -2.87 -0.19 7.00
CA GLN A 123 -1.69 -0.96 6.61
C GLN A 123 -1.42 -0.85 5.10
N PHE A 124 -2.47 -0.83 4.29
CA PHE A 124 -2.35 -0.59 2.84
C PHE A 124 -1.73 0.79 2.57
N ALA A 125 -2.17 1.83 3.29
CA ALA A 125 -1.60 3.16 3.20
C ALA A 125 -0.11 3.18 3.60
N LEU A 126 0.27 2.45 4.66
CA LEU A 126 1.66 2.33 5.09
C LEU A 126 2.53 1.61 4.05
N CYS A 127 2.03 0.54 3.43
CA CYS A 127 2.74 -0.19 2.38
C CYS A 127 2.93 0.68 1.13
N LEU A 128 1.89 1.44 0.72
CA LEU A 128 1.98 2.43 -0.36
C LEU A 128 2.99 3.54 -0.04
N THR A 129 2.96 4.07 1.18
CA THR A 129 3.86 5.13 1.65
C THR A 129 5.31 4.66 1.62
N ARG A 130 5.59 3.45 2.10
CA ARG A 130 6.92 2.84 2.08
C ARG A 130 7.44 2.64 0.66
N SER A 131 6.63 2.08 -0.22
CA SER A 131 6.99 1.88 -1.63
C SER A 131 7.30 3.22 -2.33
N ALA A 132 6.47 4.25 -2.11
CA ALA A 132 6.71 5.59 -2.64
C ALA A 132 7.99 6.23 -2.07
N PHE A 133 8.30 5.96 -0.80
CA PHE A 133 9.52 6.43 -0.14
C PHE A 133 10.76 5.77 -0.73
N ASP A 134 10.75 4.44 -0.90
CA ASP A 134 11.87 3.68 -1.46
C ASP A 134 12.15 4.10 -2.92
N ALA A 135 11.10 4.30 -3.73
CA ALA A 135 11.22 4.81 -5.09
C ALA A 135 11.82 6.23 -5.12
N LEU A 136 11.43 7.09 -4.18
CA LEU A 136 11.97 8.45 -4.08
C LEU A 136 13.43 8.44 -3.65
N GLN A 137 13.81 7.56 -2.71
CA GLN A 137 15.20 7.37 -2.29
C GLN A 137 16.08 6.92 -3.46
N GLN A 138 15.65 5.91 -4.23
CA GLN A 138 16.38 5.42 -5.40
C GLN A 138 16.58 6.52 -6.45
N ARG A 139 15.55 7.35 -6.68
CA ARG A 139 15.63 8.48 -7.61
C ARG A 139 16.63 9.53 -7.16
N TYR A 140 16.64 9.89 -5.88
CA TYR A 140 17.62 10.84 -5.34
C TYR A 140 19.04 10.26 -5.36
N ALA A 141 19.19 8.95 -5.16
CA ALA A 141 20.48 8.27 -5.31
C ALA A 141 20.99 8.33 -6.76
N ALA A 142 20.13 8.06 -7.74
CA ALA A 142 20.48 8.17 -9.16
C ALA A 142 20.82 9.61 -9.58
N GLU A 143 20.22 10.62 -8.96
CA GLU A 143 20.54 12.04 -9.16
C GLU A 143 21.83 12.49 -8.42
N GLY A 144 22.51 11.60 -7.69
CA GLY A 144 23.68 11.93 -6.87
C GLY A 144 23.37 12.77 -5.63
N LYS A 145 22.11 12.77 -5.17
CA LYS A 145 21.58 13.62 -4.08
C LYS A 145 21.22 12.81 -2.83
N THR A 146 21.90 11.69 -2.60
CA THR A 146 21.64 10.80 -1.45
C THR A 146 21.76 11.52 -0.12
N GLU A 147 22.83 12.30 0.09
CA GLU A 147 23.03 13.03 1.34
C GLU A 147 21.93 14.07 1.58
N LEU A 148 21.53 14.81 0.53
CA LEU A 148 20.43 15.77 0.63
C LEU A 148 19.12 15.08 1.02
N PHE A 149 18.82 13.92 0.44
CA PHE A 149 17.65 13.12 0.79
C PHE A 149 17.69 12.67 2.25
N GLN A 150 18.81 12.08 2.69
CA GLN A 150 18.98 11.57 4.05
C GLN A 150 18.78 12.66 5.12
N ASN A 151 19.21 13.89 4.83
CA ASN A 151 19.07 15.01 5.75
C ASN A 151 17.66 15.63 5.77
N LEU A 152 16.89 15.50 4.69
CA LEU A 152 15.55 16.10 4.56
C LEU A 152 14.40 15.12 4.80
N GLN A 153 14.63 13.81 4.70
CA GLN A 153 13.58 12.78 4.76
C GLN A 153 12.78 12.79 6.07
N ALA A 154 13.41 13.14 7.20
CA ALA A 154 12.72 13.25 8.49
C ALA A 154 11.60 14.31 8.46
N TRP A 155 11.76 15.34 7.62
CA TRP A 155 10.80 16.42 7.49
C TRP A 155 9.69 16.18 6.45
N LEU A 156 9.58 14.95 5.94
CA LEU A 156 8.45 14.54 5.10
C LEU A 156 7.16 14.38 5.92
N GLY A 157 7.26 13.80 7.12
CA GLY A 157 6.11 13.57 8.00
C GLY A 157 5.79 14.73 8.95
N GLU A 158 6.82 15.44 9.40
CA GLU A 158 6.72 16.54 10.35
C GLU A 158 7.52 17.76 9.88
N PRO A 159 7.06 19.00 10.11
CA PRO A 159 7.86 20.17 9.79
C PRO A 159 9.09 20.27 10.70
N PRO A 160 10.21 20.83 10.21
CA PRO A 160 11.37 21.12 11.07
C PRO A 160 10.96 22.01 12.24
N ALA A 161 11.52 21.76 13.42
CA ALA A 161 11.36 22.67 14.54
C ALA A 161 12.08 24.00 14.26
N HIS A 162 11.76 25.02 15.07
CA HIS A 162 12.34 26.34 14.89
C HIS A 162 13.88 26.27 14.96
N GLY A 163 14.56 26.78 13.93
CA GLY A 163 16.02 26.80 13.84
C GLY A 163 16.68 25.54 13.25
N GLU A 164 16.00 24.39 13.17
CA GLU A 164 16.60 23.14 12.64
C GLU A 164 17.00 23.26 11.16
N LEU A 165 16.13 23.88 10.36
CA LEU A 165 16.41 24.11 8.94
C LEU A 165 17.61 25.04 8.75
N ALA A 166 17.73 26.08 9.58
CA ALA A 166 18.86 27.00 9.53
C ALA A 166 20.16 26.33 9.98
N ALA A 167 20.12 25.49 11.02
CA ALA A 167 21.26 24.71 11.49
C ALA A 167 21.75 23.71 10.43
N LEU A 168 20.81 23.00 9.76
CA LEU A 168 21.15 22.09 8.67
C LEU A 168 21.73 22.86 7.47
N ALA A 169 21.18 24.01 7.13
CA ALA A 169 21.66 24.87 6.05
C ALA A 169 23.12 25.32 6.30
N ALA A 170 23.43 25.73 7.54
CA ALA A 170 24.79 26.08 7.95
C ALA A 170 25.75 24.89 7.83
N ARG A 171 25.34 23.70 8.30
CA ARG A 171 26.16 22.47 8.21
C ARG A 171 26.43 22.03 6.78
N LEU A 172 25.47 22.22 5.88
CA LEU A 172 25.62 21.89 4.46
C LEU A 172 26.25 23.02 3.63
N ALA A 173 26.61 24.15 4.25
CA ALA A 173 27.11 25.36 3.58
C ALA A 173 26.17 25.87 2.45
N VAL A 174 24.86 25.78 2.65
CA VAL A 174 23.82 26.20 1.69
C VAL A 174 22.93 27.27 2.33
N ALA A 175 22.38 28.19 1.53
CA ALA A 175 21.43 29.17 2.04
C ALA A 175 20.13 28.51 2.59
N PRO A 176 19.58 28.95 3.74
CA PRO A 176 18.35 28.39 4.31
C PRO A 176 17.16 28.39 3.33
N ASN A 177 17.01 29.46 2.54
CA ASN A 177 15.97 29.53 1.51
C ASN A 177 16.11 28.44 0.44
N THR A 178 17.33 28.10 0.05
CA THR A 178 17.59 27.01 -0.90
C THR A 178 17.16 25.68 -0.30
N LEU A 179 17.49 25.41 0.96
CA LEU A 179 17.11 24.18 1.65
C LEU A 179 15.58 24.08 1.84
N ALA A 180 14.90 25.19 2.13
CA ALA A 180 13.44 25.26 2.18
C ALA A 180 12.79 24.94 0.82
N VAL A 181 13.35 25.45 -0.28
CA VAL A 181 12.89 25.11 -1.63
C VAL A 181 13.11 23.62 -1.93
N GLN A 182 14.26 23.05 -1.55
CA GLN A 182 14.53 21.62 -1.73
C GLN A 182 13.57 20.75 -0.91
N LEU A 183 13.26 21.13 0.33
CA LEU A 183 12.28 20.44 1.16
C LEU A 183 10.87 20.50 0.54
N LYS A 184 10.45 21.66 0.05
CA LYS A 184 9.16 21.81 -0.66
C LYS A 184 9.10 20.89 -1.88
N ARG A 185 10.17 20.86 -2.69
CA ARG A 185 10.28 19.98 -3.86
C ARG A 185 10.28 18.51 -3.48
N LEU A 186 10.95 18.13 -2.39
CA LEU A 186 10.97 16.77 -1.88
C LEU A 186 9.56 16.31 -1.49
N ARG A 187 8.81 17.13 -0.74
CA ARG A 187 7.40 16.84 -0.38
C ARG A 187 6.50 16.72 -1.60
N GLN A 188 6.68 17.60 -2.58
CA GLN A 188 5.93 17.53 -3.84
C GLN A 188 6.21 16.23 -4.59
N ARG A 189 7.49 15.85 -4.73
CA ARG A 189 7.90 14.60 -5.38
C ARG A 189 7.40 13.37 -4.65
N PHE A 190 7.39 13.40 -3.32
CA PHE A 190 6.84 12.32 -2.50
C PHE A 190 5.34 12.14 -2.73
N ARG A 191 4.57 13.25 -2.75
CA ARG A 191 3.15 13.21 -3.11
C ARG A 191 2.92 12.65 -4.51
N GLN A 192 3.73 13.08 -5.49
CA GLN A 192 3.65 12.57 -6.86
C GLN A 192 3.99 11.08 -6.94
N ALA A 193 4.93 10.59 -6.13
CA ALA A 193 5.24 9.16 -6.05
C ALA A 193 4.07 8.34 -5.48
N ILE A 194 3.37 8.85 -4.46
CA ILE A 194 2.15 8.22 -3.93
C ILE A 194 1.03 8.22 -4.98
N GLU A 195 0.81 9.36 -5.65
CA GLU A 195 -0.20 9.47 -6.71
C GLU A 195 0.12 8.56 -7.90
N ALA A 196 1.39 8.41 -8.27
CA ALA A 196 1.83 7.47 -9.30
C ALA A 196 1.59 6.02 -8.86
N ALA A 197 1.95 5.66 -7.63
CA ALA A 197 1.72 4.31 -7.10
C ALA A 197 0.22 3.97 -6.97
N LEU A 198 -0.66 4.95 -6.78
CA LEU A 198 -2.13 4.78 -6.88
C LEU A 198 -2.62 4.70 -8.33
N ALA A 199 -2.03 5.47 -9.24
CA ALA A 199 -2.29 5.36 -10.68
C ALA A 199 -1.97 3.97 -11.23
N GLU A 200 -1.02 3.30 -10.61
CA GLU A 200 -0.70 1.90 -10.91
C GLU A 200 -1.62 0.88 -10.22
N LEU A 201 -2.62 1.30 -9.46
CA LEU A 201 -3.59 0.42 -8.82
C LEU A 201 -5.00 0.60 -9.35
N CYS A 202 -5.25 1.66 -10.11
CA CYS A 202 -6.54 1.99 -10.70
C CYS A 202 -6.35 2.97 -11.85
N GLU A 203 -6.95 2.71 -13.02
CA GLU A 203 -6.83 3.64 -14.17
C GLU A 203 -7.80 4.82 -14.05
N ASP A 204 -9.00 4.58 -13.50
CA ASP A 204 -10.02 5.62 -13.28
C ASP A 204 -9.52 6.69 -12.29
N ARG A 205 -9.59 7.96 -12.72
CA ARG A 205 -9.23 9.13 -11.91
C ARG A 205 -10.15 9.31 -10.71
N THR A 206 -11.45 9.10 -10.88
CA THR A 206 -12.45 9.31 -9.83
C THR A 206 -12.22 8.34 -8.68
N GLN A 207 -11.97 7.08 -9.02
CA GLN A 207 -11.67 6.05 -8.04
C GLN A 207 -10.32 6.26 -7.35
N ARG A 208 -9.31 6.78 -8.05
CA ARG A 208 -8.03 7.16 -7.43
C ARG A 208 -8.18 8.28 -6.41
N ASP A 209 -8.97 9.29 -6.71
CA ASP A 209 -9.20 10.41 -5.79
C ASP A 209 -9.95 9.93 -4.53
N ALA A 210 -10.90 9.00 -4.72
CA ALA A 210 -11.60 8.35 -3.61
C ALA A 210 -10.64 7.51 -2.73
N ASP A 211 -9.77 6.71 -3.35
CA ASP A 211 -8.78 5.90 -2.64
C ASP A 211 -7.74 6.75 -1.91
N LEU A 212 -7.24 7.82 -2.54
CA LEU A 212 -6.32 8.75 -1.91
C LEU A 212 -6.96 9.42 -0.68
N THR A 213 -8.25 9.75 -0.75
CA THR A 213 -9.00 10.33 0.37
C THR A 213 -9.14 9.32 1.50
N ALA A 214 -9.55 8.08 1.21
CA ALA A 214 -9.68 7.01 2.19
C ALA A 214 -8.36 6.70 2.91
N LEU A 215 -7.26 6.57 2.16
CA LEU A 215 -5.93 6.28 2.74
C LEU A 215 -5.41 7.44 3.60
N ARG A 216 -5.71 8.69 3.23
CA ARG A 216 -5.39 9.86 4.08
C ARG A 216 -6.17 9.85 5.38
N GLN A 217 -7.45 9.52 5.33
CA GLN A 217 -8.28 9.41 6.54
C GLN A 217 -7.78 8.30 7.46
N ALA A 218 -7.41 7.13 6.90
CA ALA A 218 -6.84 6.03 7.67
C ALA A 218 -5.54 6.43 8.38
N LEU A 219 -4.65 7.17 7.70
CA LEU A 219 -3.42 7.69 8.31
C LEU A 219 -3.66 8.77 9.37
N ALA A 220 -4.69 9.61 9.19
CA ALA A 220 -5.03 10.68 10.11
C ALA A 220 -5.73 10.20 11.39
N GLY A 221 -6.52 9.12 11.31
CA GLY A 221 -7.27 8.56 12.44
C GLY A 221 -6.41 7.90 13.53
N ARG A 222 -5.07 7.86 13.37
CA ARG A 222 -4.11 7.31 14.34
C ARG A 222 -3.34 8.39 15.12
N ARG A 223 -3.60 9.67 14.85
CA ARG A 223 -2.99 10.80 15.58
C ARG A 223 -3.80 11.19 16.81
#